data_AF-A0A448WQI1-F1
#
_entry.id   AF-A0A448WQI1-F1
#
_cell.length_a   1.000
_cell.length_b   1.000
_cell.length_c   1.000
_cell.angle_alpha   90.00
_cell.angle_beta   90.00
_cell.angle_gamma   90.00
#
_symmetry.space_group_name_H-M   'P 1'
#
loop_
_entity.id
_entity.type
_entity.pdbx_description
1 polymer ?
#
loop_
_entity_poly.entity_id
_entity_poly.type
_entity_poly.pdbx_seq_one_letter_code
_entity_poly.pdbx_strand_id
1 'polypeptide(L)'
;MARFIDDSVGDDRRDNLVPGQVSSGPGQTGLSQASQLDNSGIRPGKPRKLIRFGTNCDLSDERKWLPQLHELTKLPTFVRVVSASNMLSHVGYPLLGMNTVQLYMKVPGSRTPGHQENNNFSAVNINVGPGDCEWFCVPEQYWGAICRLCEKHKVYT
;
A
#
# COMPACT_ATOMS: atom_id res chain seq x y z
N MET A 1 -0.24 -16.79 -1.66
CA MET A 1 -0.63 -16.10 -0.43
C MET A 1 0.41 -15.01 -0.19
N ALA A 2 0.17 -13.71 -0.18
CA ALA A 2 -0.98 -12.90 -0.58
C ALA A 2 -0.45 -11.77 -1.51
N ARG A 3 -1.27 -11.33 -2.47
CA ARG A 3 -0.88 -10.31 -3.44
C ARG A 3 -1.24 -8.94 -2.90
N PHE A 4 -0.30 -8.30 -2.24
CA PHE A 4 -0.55 -7.14 -1.43
C PHE A 4 -0.47 -5.84 -2.25
N ILE A 5 -1.61 -5.18 -2.43
CA ILE A 5 -1.59 -3.72 -2.57
C ILE A 5 -1.56 -3.19 -1.15
N ASP A 6 -0.48 -2.50 -0.80
CA ASP A 6 -0.31 -1.86 0.50
C ASP A 6 -0.30 -0.34 0.26
N ASP A 7 -1.46 0.26 0.48
CA ASP A 7 -1.69 1.70 0.33
C ASP A 7 -1.55 2.39 1.69
N SER A 8 -0.68 3.39 1.78
CA SER A 8 -0.63 4.24 2.97
C SER A 8 -1.86 5.15 3.01
N VAL A 9 -2.61 5.10 4.12
CA VAL A 9 -3.85 5.87 4.28
C VAL A 9 -3.53 7.29 4.75
N GLY A 10 -4.07 8.29 4.05
CA GLY A 10 -4.03 9.69 4.48
C GLY A 10 -5.36 10.14 5.08
N ASP A 11 -5.30 11.01 6.10
CA ASP A 11 -6.48 11.73 6.58
C ASP A 11 -6.69 12.98 5.72
N ASP A 12 -7.40 12.84 4.61
CA ASP A 12 -7.78 13.95 3.70
C ASP A 12 -8.64 15.04 4.39
N ARG A 13 -9.07 14.81 5.65
CA ARG A 13 -9.93 15.74 6.39
C ARG A 13 -9.21 16.95 6.96
N ARG A 14 -7.89 16.93 7.09
CA ARG A 14 -7.14 18.05 7.68
C ARG A 14 -6.92 19.23 6.73
N ASP A 15 -7.07 19.03 5.42
CA ASP A 15 -6.85 20.08 4.41
C ASP A 15 -8.10 20.93 4.13
N ASN A 16 -9.25 20.65 4.77
CA ASN A 16 -10.54 21.32 4.50
C ASN A 16 -10.96 22.37 5.55
N LEU A 17 -10.11 22.75 6.51
CA LEU A 17 -10.44 23.81 7.46
C LEU A 17 -10.19 25.20 6.86
N VAL A 18 -11.20 25.69 6.11
CA VAL A 18 -11.31 27.12 5.76
C VAL A 18 -11.87 27.88 6.98
N PRO A 19 -11.22 28.93 7.50
CA PRO A 19 -11.75 29.68 8.64
C PRO A 19 -12.95 30.55 8.22
N GLY A 20 -14.11 30.30 8.85
CA GLY A 20 -15.15 31.29 9.12
C GLY A 20 -15.88 31.92 7.94
N GLN A 21 -17.05 31.39 7.58
CA GLN A 21 -18.12 32.19 7.00
C GLN A 21 -19.44 31.91 7.73
N VAL A 22 -19.83 32.86 8.57
CA VAL A 22 -21.18 33.01 9.11
C VAL A 22 -22.02 33.70 8.04
N SER A 23 -23.17 33.14 7.67
CA SER A 23 -24.26 33.93 7.08
C SER A 23 -25.64 33.33 7.38
N SER A 24 -26.54 34.23 7.74
CA SER A 24 -27.93 34.10 8.16
C SER A 24 -28.89 33.84 6.99
N GLY A 25 -30.01 33.15 7.22
CA GLY A 25 -31.14 32.97 6.27
C GLY A 25 -31.97 34.25 6.02
N PRO A 26 -33.24 34.20 5.51
CA PRO A 26 -34.11 33.04 5.20
C PRO A 26 -34.92 33.12 3.86
N GLY A 27 -35.72 32.08 3.53
CA GLY A 27 -37.07 32.28 2.96
C GLY A 27 -37.42 31.82 1.51
N GLN A 28 -38.14 30.69 1.44
CA GLN A 28 -39.37 30.38 0.64
C GLN A 28 -39.45 30.35 -0.92
N THR A 29 -39.80 29.13 -1.40
CA THR A 29 -40.85 28.68 -2.35
C THR A 29 -40.97 29.26 -3.78
N GLY A 30 -40.86 28.38 -4.78
CA GLY A 30 -41.37 28.56 -6.15
C GLY A 30 -41.31 27.25 -6.96
N LEU A 31 -42.43 26.88 -7.59
CA LEU A 31 -42.69 25.62 -8.29
C LEU A 31 -42.09 25.54 -9.71
N SER A 32 -41.74 24.29 -10.09
CA SER A 32 -41.74 23.70 -11.45
C SER A 32 -41.07 24.46 -12.61
N GLN A 33 -39.88 24.01 -12.99
CA GLN A 33 -39.48 23.92 -14.40
C GLN A 33 -38.76 22.59 -14.63
N ALA A 34 -39.20 21.87 -15.66
CA ALA A 34 -38.56 20.66 -16.16
C ALA A 34 -37.13 21.00 -16.60
N SER A 35 -36.15 20.59 -15.81
CA SER A 35 -34.75 20.64 -16.23
C SER A 35 -34.49 19.44 -17.13
N GLN A 36 -34.21 19.78 -18.38
CA GLN A 36 -33.45 18.97 -19.33
C GLN A 36 -32.39 18.15 -18.58
N LEU A 37 -32.22 16.89 -18.95
CA LEU A 37 -31.10 16.07 -18.48
C LEU A 37 -29.81 16.78 -18.88
N ASP A 38 -29.30 17.57 -17.94
CA ASP A 38 -27.98 18.16 -17.94
C ASP A 38 -27.01 16.98 -18.11
N ASN A 39 -26.43 16.91 -19.31
CA ASN A 39 -25.26 16.11 -19.57
C ASN A 39 -24.08 16.81 -18.87
N SER A 40 -24.18 16.89 -17.54
CA SER A 40 -23.32 17.69 -16.70
C SER A 40 -21.94 17.09 -16.81
N GLY A 41 -21.05 17.88 -17.40
CA GLY A 41 -19.75 17.44 -17.87
C GLY A 41 -19.01 16.60 -16.85
N ILE A 42 -18.18 15.70 -17.39
CA ILE A 42 -17.06 15.12 -16.68
C ILE A 42 -16.32 16.29 -16.03
N ARG A 43 -16.59 16.53 -14.74
CA ARG A 43 -15.86 17.53 -13.96
C ARG A 43 -14.40 17.09 -14.07
N PRO A 44 -13.49 17.93 -14.59
CA PRO A 44 -12.09 17.56 -14.67
C PRO A 44 -11.67 17.19 -13.24
N GLY A 45 -11.30 15.92 -13.05
CA GLY A 45 -10.92 15.41 -11.75
C GLY A 45 -9.80 16.27 -11.18
N LYS A 46 -9.80 16.49 -9.86
CA LYS A 46 -8.72 17.23 -9.20
C LYS A 46 -7.36 16.67 -9.67
N PRO A 47 -6.40 17.54 -10.03
CA PRO A 47 -5.09 17.10 -10.49
C PRO A 47 -4.45 16.22 -9.42
N ARG A 48 -3.94 15.05 -9.84
CA ARG A 48 -3.27 14.13 -8.92
C ARG A 48 -1.96 14.74 -8.45
N LYS A 49 -1.74 14.74 -7.14
CA LYS A 49 -0.49 15.21 -6.53
C LYS A 49 0.62 14.17 -6.75
N LEU A 50 1.80 14.63 -7.16
CA LEU A 50 2.99 13.78 -7.23
C LEU A 50 3.48 13.46 -5.81
N ILE A 51 3.78 12.19 -5.56
CA ILE A 51 4.34 11.69 -4.30
C ILE A 51 5.63 10.92 -4.54
N ARG A 52 6.40 10.68 -3.48
CA ARG A 52 7.61 9.87 -3.49
C ARG A 52 7.50 8.77 -2.46
N PHE A 53 7.96 7.58 -2.83
CA PHE A 53 7.88 6.37 -2.02
C PHE A 53 9.29 5.77 -1.89
N GLY A 54 9.82 5.68 -0.68
CA GLY A 54 11.07 4.98 -0.39
C GLY A 54 10.82 3.48 -0.29
N THR A 55 11.24 2.74 -1.31
CA THR A 55 11.00 1.29 -1.43
C THR A 55 12.30 0.52 -1.37
N ASN A 56 12.23 -0.73 -0.88
CA ASN A 56 13.34 -1.69 -0.90
C ASN A 56 14.64 -1.19 -0.24
N CYS A 57 14.54 -0.39 0.84
CA CYS A 57 15.72 0.05 1.58
C CYS A 57 16.36 -1.16 2.27
N ASP A 58 17.62 -1.47 1.96
CA ASP A 58 18.30 -2.65 2.47
C ASP A 58 18.82 -2.47 3.90
N LEU A 59 18.40 -3.38 4.79
CA LEU A 59 18.85 -3.45 6.19
C LEU A 59 19.75 -4.68 6.45
N SER A 60 20.35 -5.28 5.40
CA SER A 60 21.20 -6.47 5.52
C SER A 60 22.51 -6.27 6.31
N ASP A 61 23.03 -5.04 6.37
CA ASP A 61 24.29 -4.74 7.06
C ASP A 61 24.11 -4.73 8.58
N GLU A 62 24.44 -5.85 9.22
CA GLU A 62 24.31 -6.04 10.67
C GLU A 62 25.10 -5.00 11.47
N ARG A 63 26.24 -4.51 10.96
CA ARG A 63 27.04 -3.51 11.70
C ARG A 63 26.33 -2.17 11.80
N LYS A 64 25.49 -1.84 10.81
CA LYS A 64 24.71 -0.60 10.77
C LYS A 64 23.39 -0.73 11.51
N TRP A 65 22.77 -1.91 11.46
CA TRP A 65 21.38 -2.12 11.88
C TRP A 65 21.22 -3.12 13.03
N LEU A 66 22.29 -3.44 13.77
CA LEU A 66 22.28 -4.43 14.84
C LEU A 66 21.11 -4.25 15.82
N PRO A 67 20.82 -3.04 16.36
CA PRO A 67 19.70 -2.87 17.29
C PRO A 67 18.35 -3.26 16.67
N GLN A 68 18.11 -2.88 15.41
CA GLN A 68 16.86 -3.15 14.70
C GLN A 68 16.73 -4.65 14.38
N LEU A 69 17.80 -5.27 13.86
CA LEU A 69 17.80 -6.69 13.53
C LEU A 69 17.69 -7.58 14.78
N HIS A 70 18.32 -7.16 15.88
CA HIS A 70 18.21 -7.86 17.16
C HIS A 70 16.77 -7.85 17.69
N GLU A 71 16.04 -6.75 17.53
CA GLU A 71 14.63 -6.67 17.95
C GLU A 71 13.75 -7.71 17.24
N LEU A 72 14.01 -7.96 15.96
CA LEU A 72 13.29 -8.97 15.17
C LEU A 72 13.53 -10.40 15.64
N THR A 73 14.59 -10.66 16.41
CA THR A 73 14.82 -11.99 17.02
C THR A 73 13.78 -12.33 18.08
N LYS A 74 13.05 -11.34 18.62
CA LYS A 74 11.97 -11.56 19.59
C LYS A 74 10.70 -12.14 18.95
N LEU A 75 10.58 -12.09 17.62
CA LEU A 75 9.45 -12.66 16.90
C LEU A 75 9.37 -14.18 17.10
N PRO A 76 8.19 -14.80 16.95
CA PRO A 76 8.05 -16.25 16.90
C PRO A 76 8.89 -16.86 15.76
N THR A 77 9.43 -18.07 15.98
CA THR A 77 10.39 -18.72 15.06
C THR A 77 9.90 -18.83 13.62
N PHE A 78 8.60 -19.07 13.40
CA PHE A 78 8.02 -19.27 12.07
C PHE A 78 7.93 -17.99 11.22
N VAL A 79 8.12 -16.80 11.81
CA VAL A 79 8.17 -15.51 11.09
C VAL A 79 9.52 -14.82 11.18
N ARG A 80 10.53 -15.44 11.81
CA ARG A 80 11.89 -14.89 11.87
C ARG A 80 12.55 -14.94 10.49
N VAL A 81 13.37 -13.91 10.22
CA VAL A 81 14.20 -13.80 9.00
C VAL A 81 15.09 -15.03 8.83
N VAL A 82 15.72 -15.48 9.92
CA VAL A 82 16.56 -16.68 9.95
C VAL A 82 15.99 -17.67 10.97
N SER A 83 15.72 -18.89 10.52
CA SER A 83 15.36 -20.02 11.38
C SER A 83 15.61 -21.36 10.69
N ALA A 84 15.83 -22.42 11.48
CA ALA A 84 16.04 -23.76 10.93
C ALA A 84 14.84 -24.28 10.11
N SER A 85 13.63 -23.81 10.43
CA SER A 85 12.38 -24.14 9.74
C SER A 85 12.08 -23.26 8.52
N ASN A 86 12.91 -22.25 8.22
CA ASN A 86 12.73 -21.39 7.05
C ASN A 86 13.63 -21.87 5.90
N MET A 87 13.04 -22.31 4.78
CA MET A 87 13.80 -22.77 3.61
C MET A 87 14.79 -21.72 3.07
N LEU A 88 14.47 -20.42 3.19
CA LEU A 88 15.36 -19.35 2.73
C LEU A 88 16.65 -19.23 3.56
N SER A 89 16.67 -19.78 4.78
CA SER A 89 17.89 -19.86 5.61
C SER A 89 18.88 -20.91 5.11
N HIS A 90 18.44 -21.86 4.27
CA HIS A 90 19.26 -22.95 3.74
C HIS A 90 19.86 -22.64 2.36
N VAL A 91 19.59 -21.46 1.79
CA VAL A 91 20.15 -21.02 0.51
C VAL A 91 21.67 -20.84 0.57
N GLY A 92 22.22 -20.52 1.75
CA GLY A 92 23.66 -20.39 1.98
C GLY A 92 24.26 -19.03 1.58
N TYR A 93 23.46 -18.09 1.08
CA TYR A 93 23.90 -16.72 0.79
C TYR A 93 22.74 -15.70 0.93
N PRO A 94 23.04 -14.39 1.07
CA PRO A 94 22.02 -13.36 1.16
C PRO A 94 21.24 -13.18 -0.15
N LEU A 95 19.92 -13.20 -0.03
CA LEU A 95 18.93 -12.83 -1.05
C LEU A 95 18.22 -11.56 -0.54
N LEU A 96 18.64 -10.40 -1.05
CA LEU A 96 18.19 -9.11 -0.55
C LEU A 96 16.66 -8.98 -0.57
N GLY A 97 16.07 -8.69 0.58
CA GLY A 97 14.62 -8.57 0.75
C GLY A 97 13.84 -9.88 0.86
N MET A 98 14.50 -11.03 0.77
CA MET A 98 13.88 -12.34 1.01
C MET A 98 14.37 -12.95 2.32
N ASN A 99 15.69 -13.12 2.47
CA ASN A 99 16.31 -13.56 3.72
C ASN A 99 17.14 -12.45 4.41
N THR A 100 16.98 -11.22 3.93
CA THR A 100 17.41 -9.99 4.62
C THR A 100 16.22 -9.05 4.74
N VAL A 101 16.27 -8.13 5.69
CA VAL A 101 15.18 -7.19 5.96
C VAL A 101 15.20 -6.05 4.93
N GLN A 102 14.00 -5.68 4.44
CA GLN A 102 13.79 -4.45 3.69
C GLN A 102 12.87 -3.49 4.46
N LEU A 103 13.18 -2.21 4.40
CA LEU A 103 12.38 -1.12 4.97
C LEU A 103 11.68 -0.34 3.85
N TYR A 104 10.47 0.12 4.16
CA TYR A 104 9.65 0.96 3.31
C TYR A 104 9.31 2.26 4.04
N MET A 105 9.54 3.40 3.39
CA MET A 105 9.25 4.73 3.93
C MET A 105 8.12 5.36 3.10
N LYS A 106 6.96 5.53 3.73
CA LYS A 106 5.71 5.87 3.04
C LYS A 106 5.18 7.24 3.40
N VAL A 107 4.55 7.87 2.41
CA VAL A 107 3.57 8.95 2.60
C VAL A 107 2.19 8.45 2.15
N PRO A 108 1.08 9.09 2.58
CA PRO A 108 -0.24 8.75 2.08
C PRO A 108 -0.33 8.62 0.55
N GLY A 109 -0.97 7.57 0.08
CA GLY A 109 -1.08 7.21 -1.33
C GLY A 109 0.13 6.45 -1.89
N SER A 110 1.18 6.19 -1.11
CA SER A 110 2.27 5.30 -1.53
C SER A 110 1.72 3.89 -1.76
N ARG A 111 2.06 3.28 -2.91
CA ARG A 111 1.53 1.97 -3.30
C ARG A 111 2.63 0.99 -3.68
N THR A 112 2.54 -0.22 -3.15
CA THR A 112 3.17 -1.39 -3.78
C THR A 112 2.13 -2.01 -4.73
N PRO A 113 2.37 -2.06 -6.05
CA PRO A 113 1.38 -2.61 -6.98
C PRO A 113 1.20 -4.12 -6.80
N GLY A 114 0.11 -4.66 -7.35
CA GLY A 114 -0.23 -6.07 -7.23
C GLY A 114 0.84 -6.98 -7.84
N HIS A 115 1.41 -7.86 -7.02
CA HIS A 115 2.43 -8.84 -7.42
C HIS A 115 2.27 -10.15 -6.62
N GLN A 116 2.94 -11.22 -7.05
CA GLN A 116 3.24 -12.37 -6.19
C GLN A 116 4.67 -12.22 -5.68
N GLU A 117 4.92 -12.72 -4.47
CA GLU A 117 6.28 -12.82 -3.96
C GLU A 117 7.16 -13.69 -4.86
N ASN A 118 8.46 -13.42 -4.85
CA ASN A 118 9.44 -14.17 -5.63
C ASN A 118 9.35 -15.67 -5.31
N ASN A 119 9.21 -16.48 -6.35
CA ASN A 119 9.03 -17.94 -6.25
C ASN A 119 7.86 -18.36 -5.32
N ASN A 120 6.86 -17.49 -5.13
CA ASN A 120 5.70 -17.72 -4.26
C ASN A 120 6.04 -18.04 -2.78
N PHE A 121 7.18 -17.55 -2.28
CA PHE A 121 7.46 -17.62 -0.85
C PHE A 121 6.46 -16.80 -0.04
N SER A 122 6.28 -17.16 1.23
CA SER A 122 5.49 -16.35 2.15
C SER A 122 6.26 -15.08 2.53
N ALA A 123 5.55 -13.95 2.61
CA ALA A 123 6.10 -12.69 3.10
C ALA A 123 5.56 -12.36 4.50
N VAL A 124 6.36 -11.63 5.26
CA VAL A 124 6.01 -11.06 6.56
C VAL A 124 6.19 -9.55 6.46
N ASN A 125 5.17 -8.79 6.82
CA ASN A 125 5.23 -7.33 6.86
C ASN A 125 4.79 -6.83 8.25
N ILE A 126 5.51 -5.84 8.77
CA ILE A 126 5.21 -5.19 10.05
C ILE A 126 5.09 -3.69 9.79
N ASN A 127 3.90 -3.13 10.01
CA ASN A 127 3.70 -1.70 9.97
C ASN A 127 4.29 -1.06 11.25
N VAL A 128 5.32 -0.23 11.09
CA VAL A 128 5.96 0.50 12.19
C VAL A 128 5.10 1.70 12.65
N GLY A 129 4.20 2.20 11.79
CA GLY A 129 3.36 3.36 12.07
C GLY A 129 4.06 4.72 11.85
N PRO A 130 3.45 5.83 12.30
CA PRO A 130 2.18 5.90 13.04
C PRO A 130 0.92 5.82 12.16
N GLY A 131 1.06 5.88 10.84
CA GLY A 131 -0.06 5.76 9.90
C GLY A 131 -0.44 4.32 9.62
N ASP A 132 -1.61 4.15 8.99
CA ASP A 132 -2.12 2.84 8.62
C ASP A 132 -1.73 2.44 7.19
N CYS A 133 -1.82 1.12 6.96
CA CYS A 133 -1.63 0.47 5.67
C CYS A 133 -2.92 -0.29 5.33
N GLU A 134 -3.47 -0.06 4.14
CA GLU A 134 -4.61 -0.80 3.62
C GLU A 134 -4.12 -1.93 2.72
N TRP A 135 -4.59 -3.16 2.99
CA TRP A 135 -4.12 -4.36 2.31
C TRP A 135 -5.23 -5.00 1.47
N PHE A 136 -4.95 -5.21 0.18
CA PHE A 136 -5.81 -5.97 -0.73
C PHE A 136 -5.18 -7.33 -0.99
N CYS A 137 -5.97 -8.41 -1.02
CA CYS A 137 -5.46 -9.77 -1.20
C CYS A 137 -6.39 -10.58 -2.12
N VAL A 138 -5.81 -11.41 -2.97
CA VAL A 138 -6.52 -12.39 -3.80
C VAL A 138 -5.94 -13.78 -3.53
N PRO A 139 -6.77 -14.83 -3.32
CA PRO A 139 -6.29 -16.20 -3.16
C PRO A 139 -5.46 -16.66 -4.36
N GLU A 140 -4.45 -17.49 -4.12
CA GLU A 140 -3.48 -17.92 -5.14
C GLU A 140 -4.16 -18.59 -6.34
N GLN A 141 -5.18 -19.44 -6.12
CA GLN A 141 -5.91 -20.12 -7.19
C GLN A 141 -6.54 -19.20 -8.26
N TYR A 142 -6.71 -17.90 -7.96
CA TYR A 142 -7.25 -16.92 -8.90
C TYR A 142 -6.16 -16.14 -9.66
N TRP A 143 -4.88 -16.46 -9.48
CA TRP A 143 -3.76 -15.75 -10.10
C TRP A 143 -3.90 -15.67 -11.63
N GLY A 144 -4.35 -16.76 -12.27
CA GLY A 144 -4.53 -16.81 -13.72
C GLY A 144 -5.65 -15.90 -14.22
N ALA A 145 -6.69 -15.67 -13.42
CA ALA A 145 -7.74 -14.71 -13.75
C ALA A 145 -7.23 -13.27 -13.69
N ILE A 146 -6.42 -12.95 -12.67
CA ILE A 146 -5.75 -11.64 -12.56
C ILE A 146 -4.76 -11.43 -13.72
N CYS A 147 -4.00 -12.46 -14.08
CA CYS A 147 -3.06 -12.41 -15.22
C CYS A 147 -3.78 -12.08 -16.54
N ARG A 148 -4.88 -12.76 -16.85
CA ARG A 148 -5.70 -12.45 -18.03
C ARG A 148 -6.27 -11.03 -18.01
N LEU A 149 -6.61 -10.51 -16.82
CA LEU A 149 -7.06 -9.13 -16.67
C LEU A 149 -5.92 -8.14 -17.00
N CYS A 150 -4.72 -8.39 -16.49
CA CYS A 150 -3.52 -7.61 -16.80
C CYS A 150 -3.24 -7.58 -18.32
N GLU A 151 -3.25 -8.75 -18.98
CA GLU A 151 -3.07 -8.88 -20.43
C GLU A 151 -4.12 -8.08 -21.22
N LYS A 152 -5.40 -8.23 -20.87
CA LYS A 152 -6.51 -7.52 -21.50
C LYS A 152 -6.34 -5.99 -21.44
N HIS A 153 -5.80 -5.49 -20.32
CA HIS A 153 -5.58 -4.07 -20.11
C HIS A 153 -4.19 -3.58 -20.49
N LYS A 154 -3.35 -4.44 -21.09
CA LYS A 154 -1.95 -4.14 -21.47
C LYS A 154 -1.12 -3.63 -20.28
N VAL A 155 -1.43 -4.13 -19.09
CA VAL A 155 -0.65 -3.90 -17.87
C VAL A 155 0.27 -5.09 -17.73
N TYR A 156 1.54 -4.92 -18.07
CA TYR A 156 2.56 -5.94 -17.88
C TYR A 156 3.17 -5.73 -16.49
N THR A 157 3.13 -6.78 -15.68
CA THR A 157 3.74 -6.84 -14.34
C THR A 157 5.08 -7.53 -14.42
#